data_AF-A0A1J5R8B0-F1
#
_entry.id   AF-A0A1J5R8B0-F1
#
_cell.length_a   1.000
_cell.length_b   1.000
_cell.length_c   1.000
_cell.angle_alpha   90.00
_cell.angle_beta   90.00
_cell.angle_gamma   90.00
#
_symmetry.space_group_name_H-M   'P 1'
#
loop_
_entity.id
_entity.type
_entity.pdbx_description
1 polymer ?
#
loop_
_entity_poly.entity_id
_entity_poly.type
_entity_poly.pdbx_seq_one_letter_code
_entity_poly.pdbx_strand_id
1 'polypeptide(L)'
;MDNDLDGMNRDELMAEVKRLRAGIRAHRDTTGHDLCWHHPALWGLLPEKIAPSIAVPTWDRFMRGCVAYRASLDDQAPDAPRTGDDYAPGGV
;
A
#
# COMPACT_ATOMS: atom_id res chain seq x y z
N MET A 1 1.35 21.39 5.11
CA MET A 1 1.58 19.93 5.04
C MET A 1 2.01 19.54 6.43
N ASP A 2 1.36 18.54 7.03
CA ASP A 2 1.58 18.10 8.42
C ASP A 2 1.29 19.16 9.52
N ASN A 3 0.55 20.23 9.19
CA ASN A 3 0.23 21.31 10.15
C ASN A 3 -0.69 20.84 11.29
N ASP A 4 -1.35 19.69 11.13
CA ASP A 4 -2.12 19.04 12.18
C ASP A 4 -1.23 18.62 13.36
N LEU A 5 0.08 18.39 13.13
CA LEU A 5 1.04 18.03 14.16
C LEU A 5 1.41 19.21 15.08
N ASP A 6 1.34 20.46 14.59
CA ASP A 6 1.79 21.65 15.33
C ASP A 6 1.00 21.91 16.61
N GLY A 7 -0.26 21.47 16.66
CA GLY A 7 -1.14 21.61 17.82
C GLY A 7 -1.05 20.46 18.82
N MET A 8 -0.35 19.38 18.48
CA MET A 8 -0.30 18.18 19.31
C MET A 8 0.71 18.34 20.46
N ASN A 9 0.28 17.97 21.66
CA ASN A 9 1.19 17.79 22.78
C ASN A 9 2.06 16.53 22.58
N ARG A 10 3.04 16.33 23.45
CA ARG A 10 3.99 15.21 23.35
C ARG A 10 3.31 13.84 23.30
N ASP A 11 2.29 13.63 24.12
CA ASP A 11 1.61 12.33 24.20
C ASP A 11 0.74 12.09 22.96
N GLU A 12 0.11 13.15 22.43
CA GLU A 12 -0.62 13.14 21.16
C GLU A 12 0.31 12.82 19.97
N LEU A 13 1.47 13.49 19.87
CA LEU A 13 2.48 13.18 18.86
C LEU A 13 2.98 11.73 18.95
N MET A 14 3.21 11.24 20.18
CA MET A 14 3.63 9.85 20.38
C MET A 14 2.55 8.85 19.96
N ALA A 15 1.28 9.15 20.23
CA ALA A 15 0.15 8.33 19.80
C ALA A 15 0.02 8.34 18.27
N GLU A 16 0.16 9.51 17.65
CA GLU A 16 0.04 9.69 16.21
C GLU A 16 1.15 8.96 15.45
N VAL A 17 2.41 9.10 15.88
CA VAL A 17 3.54 8.34 15.29
C VAL A 17 3.33 6.83 15.41
N LYS A 18 2.79 6.35 16.53
CA LYS A 18 2.48 4.92 16.70
C LYS A 18 1.39 4.47 15.71
N ARG A 19 0.35 5.27 15.52
CA ARG A 19 -0.74 5.03 14.56
C ARG A 19 -0.23 4.94 13.13
N LEU A 20 0.58 5.92 12.70
CA LEU A 20 1.19 5.94 11.37
C LEU A 20 2.11 4.72 11.14
N ARG A 21 2.97 4.39 12.12
CA ARG A 21 3.84 3.21 12.05
C ARG A 21 3.05 1.89 12.02
N ALA A 22 1.90 1.81 12.70
CA ALA A 22 1.06 0.63 12.64
C ALA A 22 0.51 0.41 11.22
N GLY A 23 0.05 1.47 10.55
CA GLY A 23 -0.40 1.38 9.17
C GLY A 23 0.71 1.00 8.18
N ILE A 24 1.92 1.53 8.34
CA ILE A 24 3.09 1.13 7.53
C ILE A 24 3.41 -0.36 7.72
N ARG A 25 3.38 -0.86 8.97
CA ARG A 25 3.63 -2.29 9.25
C ARG A 25 2.55 -3.16 8.64
N ALA A 26 1.28 -2.79 8.80
CA ALA A 26 0.16 -3.51 8.20
C ALA A 26 0.29 -3.62 6.67
N HIS A 27 0.73 -2.56 6.00
CA HIS A 27 1.00 -2.60 4.56
C HIS A 27 2.25 -3.43 4.21
N ARG A 28 3.36 -3.28 4.94
CA ARG A 28 4.59 -4.05 4.72
C ARG A 28 4.36 -5.56 4.83
N ASP A 29 3.48 -5.94 5.76
CA ASP A 29 3.22 -7.34 6.08
C ASP A 29 2.14 -7.97 5.17
N THR A 30 1.66 -7.27 4.12
CA THR A 30 0.73 -7.84 3.13
C THR A 30 1.43 -8.80 2.16
N THR A 31 0.64 -9.66 1.51
CA THR A 31 1.13 -10.72 0.62
C THR A 31 0.23 -10.88 -0.60
N GLY A 32 0.75 -11.52 -1.66
CA GLY A 32 -0.06 -11.86 -2.83
C GLY A 32 -0.58 -10.62 -3.57
N HIS A 33 -1.89 -10.59 -3.86
CA HIS A 33 -2.51 -9.46 -4.57
C HIS A 33 -2.55 -8.17 -3.75
N ASP A 34 -2.39 -8.28 -2.43
CA ASP A 34 -2.28 -7.13 -1.54
C ASP A 34 -0.90 -6.45 -1.59
N LEU A 35 -0.02 -6.86 -2.51
CA LEU A 35 1.18 -6.10 -2.89
C LEU A 35 0.89 -5.02 -3.97
N CYS A 36 -0.37 -4.90 -4.42
CA CYS A 36 -0.76 -3.94 -5.46
C CYS A 36 -0.61 -2.48 -4.99
N TRP A 37 -0.35 -1.54 -5.89
CA TRP A 37 -0.10 -0.13 -5.56
C TRP A 37 -1.29 0.62 -4.89
N HIS A 38 -2.51 0.07 -4.92
CA HIS A 38 -3.71 0.78 -4.47
C HIS A 38 -4.13 0.39 -3.04
N HIS A 39 -3.58 1.11 -2.06
CA HIS A 39 -3.84 0.92 -0.62
C HIS A 39 -4.57 2.11 0.04
N PRO A 40 -5.90 2.27 -0.16
CA PRO A 40 -6.65 3.40 0.38
C PRO A 40 -6.60 3.51 1.90
N ALA A 41 -6.47 2.38 2.62
CA ALA A 41 -6.31 2.38 4.07
C ALA A 41 -4.98 3.01 4.52
N LEU A 42 -3.89 2.83 3.78
CA LEU A 42 -2.60 3.45 4.07
C LEU A 42 -2.63 4.95 3.75
N TRP A 43 -3.16 5.32 2.59
CA TRP A 43 -3.28 6.73 2.19
C TRP A 43 -4.23 7.52 3.11
N GLY A 44 -5.29 6.87 3.59
CA GLY A 44 -6.24 7.45 4.52
C GLY A 44 -5.68 7.78 5.91
N LEU A 45 -4.45 7.34 6.21
CA LEU A 45 -3.75 7.77 7.43
C LEU A 45 -3.32 9.22 7.37
N LEU A 46 -3.17 9.79 6.17
CA LEU A 46 -2.84 11.20 6.00
C LEU A 46 -4.05 12.09 6.34
N PRO A 47 -3.80 13.28 6.94
CA PRO A 47 -4.85 14.21 7.30
C PRO A 47 -5.51 14.84 6.07
N GLU A 48 -4.78 14.99 4.96
CA GLU A 48 -5.31 15.57 3.75
C GLU A 48 -6.35 14.65 3.09
N LYS A 49 -7.61 15.10 3.06
CA LYS A 49 -8.69 14.43 2.33
C LYS A 49 -8.70 14.89 0.87
N ILE A 50 -7.62 14.63 0.17
CA ILE A 50 -7.50 14.93 -1.27
C ILE A 50 -8.16 13.78 -2.02
N ALA A 51 -9.14 14.10 -2.86
CA ALA A 51 -9.60 13.16 -3.88
C ALA A 51 -8.47 13.05 -4.93
N PRO A 52 -7.76 11.91 -5.00
CA PRO A 52 -6.66 11.80 -5.94
C PRO A 52 -7.21 11.87 -7.36
N SER A 53 -6.59 12.70 -8.20
CA SER A 53 -6.79 12.61 -9.66
C SER A 53 -6.02 11.40 -10.17
N ILE A 54 -6.63 10.22 -10.04
CA ILE A 54 -6.01 8.96 -10.44
C ILE A 54 -6.11 8.82 -11.96
N ALA A 55 -4.96 8.75 -12.62
CA ALA A 55 -4.88 8.27 -13.99
C ALA A 55 -4.59 6.77 -13.97
N VAL A 56 -5.53 5.97 -14.45
CA VAL A 56 -5.34 4.52 -14.61
C VAL A 56 -4.79 4.27 -16.02
N PRO A 57 -3.65 3.56 -16.17
CA PRO A 57 -3.13 3.21 -17.49
C PRO A 57 -4.14 2.39 -18.31
N THR A 58 -4.04 2.44 -19.63
CA THR A 58 -4.76 1.51 -20.48
C THR A 58 -4.40 0.07 -20.13
N TRP A 59 -5.32 -0.86 -20.34
CA TRP A 59 -5.15 -2.26 -19.97
C TRP A 59 -3.81 -2.86 -20.42
N ASP A 60 -3.44 -2.62 -21.68
CA ASP A 60 -2.20 -3.12 -22.27
C ASP A 60 -0.93 -2.54 -21.60
N ARG A 61 -0.98 -1.29 -21.13
CA ARG A 61 0.13 -0.66 -20.40
C ARG A 61 0.18 -1.16 -18.96
N PHE A 62 -0.99 -1.29 -18.33
CA PHE A 62 -1.12 -1.81 -16.98
C PHE A 62 -0.57 -3.24 -16.87
N MET A 63 -1.01 -4.15 -17.75
CA MET A 63 -0.58 -5.56 -17.73
C MET A 63 0.92 -5.72 -17.98
N ARG A 64 1.52 -4.89 -18.86
CA ARG A 64 2.99 -4.86 -19.04
C ARG A 64 3.72 -4.52 -17.74
N GLY A 65 3.22 -3.56 -16.98
CA GLY A 65 3.74 -3.20 -15.66
C GLY A 65 3.61 -4.34 -14.67
N CYS A 66 2.46 -5.01 -14.62
CA CYS A 66 2.24 -6.17 -13.74
C CYS A 66 3.22 -7.32 -14.02
N VAL A 67 3.46 -7.64 -15.29
CA VAL A 67 4.44 -8.66 -15.69
C VAL A 67 5.85 -8.26 -15.27
N ALA A 68 6.25 -7.01 -15.52
CA ALA A 68 7.56 -6.51 -15.13
C ALA A 68 7.77 -6.53 -13.61
N TYR A 69 6.76 -6.09 -12.84
CA TYR A 69 6.79 -6.14 -11.38
C TYR A 69 6.91 -7.58 -10.87
N ARG A 70 6.08 -8.51 -11.38
CA ARG A 70 6.17 -9.93 -11.01
C ARG A 70 7.57 -10.48 -11.30
N ALA A 71 8.13 -10.24 -12.48
CA ALA A 71 9.47 -10.71 -12.83
C ALA A 71 10.54 -10.17 -11.86
N SER A 72 10.43 -8.89 -11.44
CA SER A 72 11.37 -8.29 -10.50
C SER A 72 11.41 -8.95 -9.11
N LEU A 73 10.35 -9.67 -8.72
CA LEU A 73 10.29 -10.40 -7.46
C LEU A 73 11.17 -11.66 -7.46
N ASP A 74 11.51 -12.19 -8.64
CA ASP A 74 12.45 -13.31 -8.72
C ASP A 74 13.85 -12.88 -8.25
N ASP A 75 14.24 -11.62 -8.51
CA ASP A 75 15.51 -11.04 -8.06
C ASP A 75 15.42 -10.44 -6.65
N GLN A 76 14.33 -9.74 -6.32
CA GLN A 76 14.17 -9.03 -5.04
C GLN A 76 13.82 -9.96 -3.87
N ALA A 77 13.14 -11.08 -4.15
CA ALA A 77 12.69 -12.04 -3.15
C ALA A 77 12.88 -13.48 -3.66
N PRO A 78 14.13 -13.91 -3.94
CA PRO A 78 14.41 -15.21 -4.54
C PRO A 78 13.93 -16.38 -3.65
N ASP A 79 14.00 -16.20 -2.33
CA ASP A 79 13.68 -17.24 -1.36
C ASP A 79 12.21 -17.28 -0.92
N ALA A 80 11.39 -16.31 -1.37
CA ALA A 80 9.97 -16.30 -0.97
C ALA A 80 9.22 -17.51 -1.58
N PRO A 81 8.26 -18.14 -0.88
CA PRO A 81 7.47 -19.22 -1.46
C PRO A 81 6.66 -18.76 -2.68
N ARG A 82 6.53 -19.64 -3.68
CA ARG A 82 5.69 -19.41 -4.87
C ARG A 82 4.43 -20.24 -4.69
N THR A 83 3.28 -19.60 -4.59
CA THR A 83 1.98 -20.26 -4.48
C THR A 83 1.28 -20.26 -5.84
N GLY A 84 0.43 -21.25 -6.07
CA GLY A 84 -0.32 -21.41 -7.32
C GLY A 84 -1.82 -21.21 -7.14
N ASP A 85 -2.22 -20.54 -6.06
CA ASP A 85 -3.63 -20.31 -5.76
C ASP A 85 -4.26 -19.40 -6.82
N ASP A 86 -5.44 -19.79 -7.30
CA ASP A 86 -6.20 -18.94 -8.21
C ASP A 86 -6.64 -17.66 -7.49
N TYR A 87 -6.71 -16.56 -8.25
CA TYR A 87 -7.27 -15.32 -7.73
C TYR A 87 -8.76 -15.54 -7.43
N ALA A 88 -9.11 -15.58 -6.14
CA ALA A 88 -10.48 -15.52 -5.68
C ALA A 88 -10.82 -14.06 -5.35
N PRO A 89 -11.52 -13.31 -6.22
CA PRO A 89 -12.03 -12.00 -5.85
C PRO A 89 -12.95 -12.17 -4.63
N GLY A 90 -12.67 -11.42 -3.56
CA GLY A 90 -13.49 -11.42 -2.35
C GLY A 90 -14.97 -11.26 -2.73
N GLY A 91 -15.80 -12.17 -2.22
CA GLY A 91 -17.22 -12.27 -2.55
C GLY A 91 -17.96 -10.94 -2.47
N VAL A 92 -18.83 -10.72 -3.45
CA VAL A 92 -19.90 -9.72 -3.43
C VAL A 92 -20.83 -9.91 -2.24
#